data_AF-A0A7K2MUA9-F1
#
_entry.id   AF-A0A7K2MUA9-F1
#
_cell.length_a   1.000
_cell.length_b   1.000
_cell.length_c   1.000
_cell.angle_alpha   90.00
_cell.angle_beta   90.00
_cell.angle_gamma   90.00
#
_symmetry.space_group_name_H-M   'P 1'
#
loop_
_entity.id
_entity.type
_entity.pdbx_description
1 polymer ?
#
loop_
_entity_poly.entity_id
_entity_poly.type
_entity_poly.pdbx_seq_one_letter_code
_entity_poly.pdbx_strand_id
1 'polypeptide(L)' 'MPQITVDYSGRLADGFDRPAFARALHEAVVEIASARPPACMTQFRRAEDTVVGPDTEGHA' A
#
# COMPACT_ATOMS: atom_id res chain seq x y z
N MET A 1 -12.92 12.24 -3.02
CA MET A 1 -11.77 11.90 -3.88
C MET A 1 -10.71 11.32 -2.95
N PRO A 2 -10.70 10.00 -2.74
CA PRO A 2 -9.83 9.39 -1.74
C PRO A 2 -8.36 9.52 -2.15
N GLN A 3 -7.56 10.09 -1.27
CA GLN A 3 -6.11 10.05 -1.35
C GLN A 3 -5.60 8.97 -0.41
N ILE A 4 -4.87 8.01 -0.97
CA ILE A 4 -4.34 6.85 -0.25
C ILE A 4 -2.81 6.94 -0.28
N THR A 5 -2.18 6.75 0.87
CA THR A 5 -0.72 6.65 0.97
C THR A 5 -0.35 5.23 1.36
N VAL A 6 0.63 4.67 0.66
CA VAL A 6 1.18 3.34 0.94
C VAL A 6 2.65 3.53 1.32
N ASP A 7 2.92 3.46 2.62
CA ASP A 7 4.29 3.41 3.15
C ASP A 7 4.77 1.95 3.17
N TYR A 8 5.97 1.70 2.66
CA TYR A 8 6.53 0.35 2.60
C TYR A 8 8.05 0.39 2.84
N SER A 9 8.58 -0.71 3.38
CA SER A 9 10.02 -0.82 3.65
C SER A 9 10.84 -0.84 2.35
N GLY A 10 12.08 -0.31 2.40
CA GLY A 10 12.99 -0.34 1.26
C GLY A 10 13.27 -1.75 0.73
N ARG A 11 13.25 -2.78 1.58
CA ARG A 11 13.41 -4.19 1.19
C ARG A 11 12.32 -4.68 0.23
N LEU A 12 11.13 -4.07 0.27
CA LEU A 12 10.00 -4.45 -0.56
C LEU A 12 9.97 -3.72 -1.90
N ALA A 13 10.94 -2.83 -2.18
CA ALA A 13 10.91 -1.97 -3.37
C ALA A 13 10.75 -2.72 -4.68
N ASP A 14 11.36 -3.91 -4.78
CA ASP A 14 11.30 -4.80 -5.93
C ASP A 14 10.46 -6.07 -5.65
N GLY A 15 9.82 -6.14 -4.48
CA GLY A 15 9.06 -7.30 -4.01
C GLY A 15 7.60 -7.33 -4.46
N PHE A 16 7.10 -6.26 -5.10
CA PHE A 16 5.74 -6.21 -5.60
C PHE A 16 5.56 -5.23 -6.77
N ASP A 17 4.55 -5.50 -7.60
CA ASP A 17 4.10 -4.64 -8.68
C ASP A 17 3.20 -3.52 -8.12
N ARG A 18 3.76 -2.30 -8.02
CA ARG A 18 3.04 -1.12 -7.51
C ARG A 18 1.82 -0.75 -8.35
N PRO A 19 1.91 -0.66 -9.70
CA PRO A 19 0.72 -0.50 -10.54
C PRO A 19 -0.39 -1.53 -10.30
N ALA A 20 -0.05 -2.82 -10.26
CA ALA A 20 -1.03 -3.88 -10.04
C ALA A 20 -1.67 -3.79 -8.65
N PHE A 21 -0.86 -3.51 -7.62
CA PHE A 21 -1.33 -3.26 -6.26
C PHE A 21 -2.30 -2.07 -6.19
N ALA A 22 -1.97 -0.94 -6.82
CA ALA A 22 -2.83 0.25 -6.82
C ALA A 22 -4.20 -0.02 -7.45
N ARG A 23 -4.25 -0.81 -8.54
CA ARG A 23 -5.52 -1.18 -9.18
C ARG A 23 -6.41 -1.99 -8.24
N ALA A 24 -5.87 -3.04 -7.62
CA ALA A 24 -6.60 -3.86 -6.65
C ALA A 24 -7.05 -3.04 -5.43
N LEU A 25 -6.19 -2.13 -4.95
CA LEU A 25 -6.52 -1.22 -3.86
C LEU A 25 -7.68 -0.28 -4.23
N HIS A 26 -7.69 0.26 -5.45
CA HIS A 26 -8.77 1.14 -5.91
C HIS A 26 -10.09 0.41 -6.02
N GLU A 27 -10.10 -0.83 -6.52
CA GLU A 27 -11.29 -1.70 -6.54
C GLU A 27 -11.85 -1.89 -5.13
N ALA A 28 -11.01 -2.25 -4.15
CA ALA A 28 -11.43 -2.43 -2.77
C ALA A 28 -11.97 -1.12 -2.14
N VAL A 29 -11.34 0.03 -2.41
CA VAL A 29 -11.77 1.32 -1.87
C VAL A 29 -13.09 1.80 -2.48
N VAL A 30 -13.36 1.48 -3.75
CA VAL A 30 -14.66 1.75 -4.38
C VAL A 30 -15.78 1.04 -3.62
N GLU A 31 -15.57 -0.24 -3.29
CA GLU A 31 -16.53 -1.04 -2.50
C GLU A 31 -16.68 -0.51 -1.06
N ILE A 32 -15.57 -0.27 -0.36
CA ILE A 32 -15.59 0.08 1.07
C ILE A 32 -16.09 1.51 1.31
N ALA A 33 -15.66 2.45 0.48
CA ALA A 33 -15.87 3.88 0.70
C ALA A 33 -16.81 4.54 -0.31
N SER A 34 -17.52 3.75 -1.13
CA SER A 34 -18.38 4.23 -2.22
C SER A 34 -17.69 5.28 -3.11
N ALA A 35 -16.38 5.09 -3.33
CA ALA A 35 -15.59 5.98 -4.15
C ALA A 35 -15.89 5.78 -5.65
N ARG A 36 -15.47 6.72 -6.49
CA ARG A 36 -15.46 6.53 -7.95
C ARG A 36 -14.04 6.13 -8.39
N PRO A 37 -13.87 5.13 -9.26
CA PRO A 37 -12.53 4.69 -9.71
C PRO A 37 -11.61 5.84 -10.17
N PRO A 38 -12.03 6.78 -11.04
CA PRO A 38 -11.15 7.87 -11.48
C PRO A 38 -10.83 8.91 -10.40
N ALA A 39 -11.48 8.84 -9.23
CA ALA A 39 -11.26 9.73 -8.10
C ALA A 39 -10.29 9.15 -7.05
N CYS A 40 -9.83 7.91 -7.24
CA CYS A 40 -8.87 7.27 -6.35
C CYS A 40 -7.43 7.64 -6.76
N MET A 41 -6.65 8.11 -5.79
CA MET A 41 -5.24 8.40 -5.98
C MET A 41 -4.41 7.62 -4.96
N THR A 42 -3.34 6.97 -5.41
CA THR A 42 -2.39 6.28 -4.53
C THR A 42 -0.99 6.86 -4.70
N GLN A 43 -0.38 7.27 -3.58
CA GLN A 43 1.02 7.66 -3.51
C GLN A 43 1.80 6.58 -2.76
N PHE A 44 2.83 6.04 -3.41
CA PHE A 44 3.76 5.10 -2.81
C PHE A 44 4.94 5.85 -2.19
N ARG A 45 5.27 5.53 -0.94
CA ARG A 45 6.37 6.12 -0.19
C ARG A 45 7.26 5.02 0.34
N ARG A 46 8.52 5.01 -0.10
CA ARG A 46 9.52 4.08 0.40
C ARG A 46 10.06 4.64 1.70
N ALA A 47 10.01 3.85 2.77
CA ALA A 47 10.73 4.17 3.99
C ALA A 47 12.23 3.93 3.77
N GLU A 48 13.04 4.94 4.08
CA GLU A 48 14.51 4.85 4.01
C GLU A 48 15.04 3.91 5.10
N ASP A 49 14.56 4.10 6.33
CA ASP A 49 14.87 3.24 7.46
C ASP A 49 13.63 2.50 7.94
N THR A 50 13.76 1.20 8.20
CA THR A 50 12.71 0.39 8.81
C THR A 50 13.33 -0.53 9.85
N VAL A 51 13.00 -0.31 11.11
CA VAL A 51 13.41 -1.16 12.24
C VAL A 51 12.19 -1.95 12.69
N VAL A 52 12.31 -3.28 12.67
CA VAL A 52 11.28 -4.19 13.17
C VAL A 52 11.74 -4.68 14.54
N GLY A 53 10.86 -4.65 15.53
CA GLY A 53 11.13 -5.22 16.85
C GLY A 53 11.37 -6.73 16.78
N PRO A 54 11.90 -7.35 17.85
CA PRO A 54 12.08 -8.80 17.89
C PRO A 54 10.75 -9.49 17.63
N ASP A 55 10.78 -10.45 16.70
CA ASP A 55 9.63 -11.28 16.38
C ASP A 55 9.43 -12.26 17.53
N THR A 56 8.44 -12.00 18.39
CA THR A 56 8.12 -12.90 19.50
C THR A 56 7.16 -14.00 19.09
N GLU A 57 6.50 -13.92 17.92
CA GLU A 57 5.38 -14.81 17.57
C GLU A 57 5.25 -15.22 16.08
N GLY A 58 6.24 -14.97 15.22
CA GLY A 58 6.33 -15.60 13.90
C GLY A 58 5.14 -15.31 13.00
N HIS A 59 4.97 -14.06 12.58
CA HIS A 59 4.00 -13.73 11.53
C HIS A 59 4.73 -13.41 10.23
N ALA A 60 4.76 -14.44 9.36
CA ALA A 60 5.25 -14.38 7.98
C ALA A 60 4.29 -13.63 7.06
#